data_AF-A0A9P8UY79-F1
#
_entry.id   AF-A0A9P8UY79-F1
#
_cell.length_a   1.000
_cell.length_b   1.000
_cell.length_c   1.000
_cell.angle_alpha   90.00
_cell.angle_beta   90.00
_cell.angle_gamma   90.00
#
_symmetry.space_group_name_H-M   'P 1'
#
loop_
_entity.id
_entity.type
_entity.pdbx_description
1 polymer ?
#
loop_
_entity_poly.entity_id
_entity_poly.type
_entity_poly.pdbx_seq_one_letter_code
_entity_poly.pdbx_strand_id
1 'polypeptide(L)'
;MGRWDQYDEDVPDGMTRIGYDSDDQTYTFRDADGSIWESAPGTKCSGLHCISGPSAPRDSYEPDDDEQPPPYTANEPLPGASWRVEMMPLFNFFLIIGLFLIGVFFYLRKTAGKMDKELEQLQCGNRNVVYTIQAGDTCWDLANIRALTVDELLMENANLDCDQMTVGQLICIPAS
;
A
#
# COMPACT_ATOMS: atom_id res chain seq x y z
N MET A 1 5.89 -41.78 22.80
CA MET A 1 4.66 -41.93 22.02
C MET A 1 4.45 -40.63 21.24
N GLY A 2 4.35 -40.74 19.91
CA GLY A 2 4.29 -39.58 19.01
C GLY A 2 3.07 -38.71 19.28
N ARG A 3 3.21 -37.42 19.00
CA ARG A 3 2.24 -36.36 19.27
C ARG A 3 1.47 -36.04 17.99
N TRP A 4 0.92 -37.05 17.32
CA TRP A 4 0.28 -36.89 16.01
C TRP A 4 -1.09 -37.56 15.89
N ASP A 5 -1.53 -38.24 16.94
CA ASP A 5 -2.71 -39.10 16.95
C ASP A 5 -4.04 -38.31 17.04
N GLN A 6 -4.01 -36.98 16.97
CA GLN A 6 -5.15 -36.10 17.25
C GLN A 6 -5.80 -35.49 15.99
N TYR A 7 -5.36 -35.88 14.79
CA TYR A 7 -5.91 -35.41 13.50
C TYR A 7 -6.35 -36.56 12.58
N ASP A 8 -6.58 -37.75 13.13
CA ASP A 8 -6.84 -38.99 12.37
C ASP A 8 -8.31 -39.41 12.31
N GLU A 9 -9.25 -38.55 12.72
CA GLU A 9 -10.60 -39.04 13.05
C GLU A 9 -11.68 -38.92 11.96
N ASP A 10 -11.36 -38.45 10.76
CA ASP A 10 -12.39 -38.23 9.72
C ASP A 10 -12.03 -38.84 8.35
N VAL A 11 -11.83 -40.16 8.30
CA VAL A 11 -11.70 -40.92 7.04
C VAL A 11 -13.06 -41.52 6.65
N PRO A 12 -13.50 -41.47 5.37
CA PRO A 12 -14.74 -42.11 4.93
C PRO A 12 -14.80 -43.61 5.28
N ASP A 13 -16.00 -44.10 5.63
CA ASP A 13 -16.21 -45.50 6.03
C ASP A 13 -15.68 -46.46 4.96
N GLY A 14 -14.77 -47.36 5.37
CA GLY A 14 -14.15 -48.37 4.49
C GLY A 14 -12.86 -47.92 3.81
N MET A 15 -12.46 -46.66 3.93
CA MET A 15 -11.23 -46.14 3.33
C MET A 15 -10.15 -45.86 4.39
N THR A 16 -8.89 -45.80 3.95
CA THR A 16 -7.73 -45.40 4.77
C THR A 16 -7.02 -44.24 4.10
N ARG A 17 -6.74 -43.16 4.83
CA ARG A 17 -5.93 -42.04 4.31
C ARG A 17 -4.49 -42.50 4.11
N ILE A 18 -3.97 -42.36 2.89
CA ILE A 18 -2.59 -42.76 2.53
C ILE A 18 -1.67 -41.57 2.24
N GLY A 19 -2.22 -40.36 2.06
CA GLY A 19 -1.43 -39.17 1.77
C GLY A 19 -2.19 -37.86 1.96
N TYR A 20 -1.42 -36.79 2.11
CA TYR A 20 -1.88 -35.42 2.05
C TYR A 20 -0.88 -34.62 1.22
N ASP A 21 -1.37 -33.97 0.18
CA ASP A 21 -0.59 -33.00 -0.60
C ASP A 21 -0.85 -31.60 -0.04
N SER A 22 0.20 -30.95 0.46
CA SER A 22 0.10 -29.60 1.02
C SER A 22 0.00 -28.50 -0.03
N ASP A 23 0.49 -28.75 -1.24
CA ASP A 23 0.53 -27.76 -2.31
C ASP A 23 -0.87 -27.61 -2.93
N ASP A 24 -1.54 -28.74 -3.18
CA ASP A 24 -2.89 -28.79 -3.75
C ASP A 24 -4.00 -28.90 -2.71
N GLN A 25 -3.64 -29.06 -1.43
CA GLN A 25 -4.54 -29.29 -0.31
C GLN A 25 -5.51 -30.47 -0.56
N THR A 26 -5.00 -31.54 -1.17
CA THR A 26 -5.76 -32.76 -1.48
C THR A 26 -5.41 -33.91 -0.54
N TYR A 27 -6.39 -34.77 -0.29
CA TYR A 27 -6.23 -35.99 0.48
C TYR A 27 -6.32 -37.20 -0.44
N THR A 28 -5.42 -38.16 -0.22
CA THR A 28 -5.42 -39.44 -0.93
C THR A 28 -5.90 -40.55 -0.01
N PHE A 29 -6.84 -41.36 -0.48
CA PHE A 29 -7.46 -42.46 0.24
C PHE A 29 -7.28 -43.78 -0.50
N ARG A 30 -7.24 -44.88 0.24
CA ARG A 30 -7.25 -46.25 -0.28
C ARG A 30 -8.48 -46.96 0.23
N ASP A 31 -9.26 -47.54 -0.66
CA ASP A 31 -10.44 -48.33 -0.34
C ASP A 31 -10.08 -49.81 -0.06
N ALA A 32 -11.00 -50.59 0.49
CA ALA A 32 -10.84 -51.98 0.89
C ALA A 32 -10.53 -52.92 -0.29
N ASP A 33 -10.93 -52.54 -1.49
CA ASP A 33 -10.61 -53.22 -2.76
C ASP A 33 -9.21 -52.87 -3.30
N GLY A 34 -8.52 -51.92 -2.67
CA GLY A 34 -7.20 -51.42 -3.08
C GLY A 34 -7.23 -50.23 -4.05
N SER A 35 -8.42 -49.77 -4.45
CA SER A 35 -8.60 -48.59 -5.29
C SER A 35 -8.14 -47.33 -4.57
N ILE A 36 -7.54 -46.39 -5.31
CA ILE A 36 -7.04 -45.12 -4.77
C ILE A 36 -7.95 -43.98 -5.21
N TRP A 37 -8.32 -43.13 -4.26
CA TRP A 37 -9.21 -41.99 -4.47
C TRP A 37 -8.53 -40.69 -4.03
N GLU A 38 -8.78 -39.61 -4.75
CA GLU A 38 -8.29 -38.27 -4.43
C GLU A 38 -9.45 -37.30 -4.24
N SER A 39 -9.38 -36.46 -3.21
CA SER A 39 -10.38 -35.41 -2.98
C SER A 39 -10.21 -34.22 -3.93
N ALA A 40 -11.26 -33.46 -4.20
CA ALA A 40 -11.13 -32.19 -4.93
C ALA A 40 -10.23 -31.18 -4.16
N PRO A 41 -9.53 -30.27 -4.87
CA PRO A 41 -8.66 -29.26 -4.25
C PRO A 41 -9.41 -28.41 -3.21
N GLY A 42 -8.83 -28.24 -2.03
CA GLY A 42 -9.42 -27.45 -0.94
C GLY A 42 -10.61 -28.11 -0.23
N THR A 43 -10.88 -29.40 -0.46
CA THR A 43 -11.93 -30.14 0.25
C THR A 43 -11.51 -30.36 1.71
N LYS A 44 -12.30 -29.85 2.65
CA LYS A 44 -12.18 -30.21 4.07
C LYS A 44 -13.10 -31.40 4.33
N CYS A 45 -12.54 -32.59 4.50
CA CYS A 45 -13.32 -33.74 4.98
C CYS A 45 -13.34 -33.68 6.51
N SER A 46 -14.54 -33.54 7.08
CA SER A 46 -14.76 -33.66 8.53
C SER A 46 -15.99 -34.53 8.79
N GLY A 47 -15.90 -35.35 9.83
CA GLY A 47 -16.88 -36.25 10.43
C GLY A 47 -18.07 -36.67 9.58
N LEU A 48 -17.82 -37.51 8.57
CA LEU A 48 -18.81 -38.19 7.70
C LEU A 48 -19.32 -37.44 6.45
N HIS A 49 -18.79 -36.27 6.09
CA HIS A 49 -19.14 -35.69 4.78
C HIS A 49 -17.97 -34.92 4.15
N CYS A 50 -17.48 -35.38 3.01
CA CYS A 50 -16.69 -34.50 2.13
C CYS A 50 -17.69 -33.59 1.40
N ILE A 51 -17.77 -32.34 1.83
CA ILE A 51 -18.63 -31.34 1.19
C ILE A 51 -17.84 -30.74 0.03
N SER A 52 -18.13 -31.19 -1.20
CA SER A 52 -17.65 -30.53 -2.41
C SER A 52 -18.24 -29.12 -2.50
N GLY A 53 -17.38 -28.10 -2.64
CA GLY A 53 -17.80 -26.78 -3.12
C GLY A 53 -18.49 -26.89 -4.49
N PRO A 54 -19.26 -25.89 -4.93
CA PRO A 54 -20.20 -26.01 -6.05
C PRO A 54 -19.52 -26.58 -7.30
N SER A 55 -19.91 -27.80 -7.65
CA SER A 55 -19.49 -28.51 -8.84
C SER A 55 -20.03 -27.80 -10.08
N ALA A 56 -19.16 -27.48 -11.04
CA ALA A 56 -19.58 -27.17 -12.40
C ALA A 56 -20.46 -28.33 -12.94
N PRO A 57 -21.49 -28.05 -13.76
CA PRO A 57 -22.38 -29.09 -14.27
C PRO A 57 -21.56 -30.13 -15.04
N ARG A 58 -21.63 -31.38 -14.60
CA ARG A 58 -21.20 -32.53 -15.40
C ARG A 58 -22.29 -32.77 -16.44
N ASP A 59 -22.14 -32.14 -17.60
CA ASP A 59 -22.84 -32.63 -18.79
C ASP A 59 -22.33 -34.06 -19.06
N SER A 60 -23.26 -35.01 -19.02
CA SER A 60 -23.03 -36.41 -19.35
C SER A 60 -22.72 -36.51 -20.85
N TYR A 61 -21.45 -36.36 -21.20
CA TYR A 61 -20.94 -36.77 -22.50
C TYR A 61 -20.57 -38.25 -22.38
N GLU A 62 -21.46 -39.14 -22.84
CA GLU A 62 -21.11 -40.53 -23.11
C GLU A 62 -20.18 -40.53 -24.32
N PRO A 63 -18.92 -41.02 -24.21
CA PRO A 63 -18.02 -41.06 -25.36
C PRO A 63 -18.43 -42.21 -26.29
N ASP A 64 -18.60 -41.92 -27.59
CA ASP A 64 -18.64 -42.95 -28.63
C ASP A 64 -17.29 -43.69 -28.65
N ASP A 65 -17.32 -45.03 -28.54
CA ASP A 65 -16.17 -45.92 -28.31
C ASP A 65 -15.14 -46.00 -29.46
N ASP A 66 -15.28 -45.23 -30.54
CA ASP A 66 -14.45 -45.37 -31.77
C ASP A 66 -13.51 -44.18 -32.06
N GLU A 67 -13.48 -43.14 -31.22
CA GLU A 67 -12.51 -42.03 -31.38
C GLU A 67 -11.45 -42.06 -30.27
N GLN A 68 -10.28 -42.60 -30.63
CA GLN A 68 -9.07 -42.50 -29.82
C GLN A 68 -8.84 -41.02 -29.44
N PRO A 69 -8.83 -40.66 -28.13
CA PRO A 69 -8.57 -39.28 -27.74
C PRO A 69 -7.18 -38.85 -28.24
N PRO A 70 -7.02 -37.59 -28.67
CA PRO A 70 -5.74 -37.11 -29.15
C PRO A 70 -4.68 -37.32 -28.07
N PRO A 71 -3.43 -37.68 -28.44
CA PRO A 71 -2.37 -37.88 -27.48
C PRO A 71 -2.22 -36.61 -26.67
N TYR A 72 -2.39 -36.72 -25.35
CA TYR A 72 -2.12 -35.67 -24.38
C TYR A 72 -0.66 -35.24 -24.53
N THR A 73 -0.39 -34.23 -25.34
CA THR A 73 0.91 -33.57 -25.32
C THR A 73 0.94 -32.76 -24.03
N ALA A 74 1.80 -33.14 -23.10
CA ALA A 74 1.95 -32.56 -21.76
C ALA A 74 2.37 -31.08 -21.72
N ASN A 75 2.26 -30.35 -22.84
CA ASN A 75 2.75 -28.99 -23.01
C ASN A 75 1.67 -28.01 -23.53
N GLU A 76 0.39 -28.36 -23.53
CA GLU A 76 -0.66 -27.40 -23.85
C GLU A 76 -1.05 -26.59 -22.59
N PRO A 77 -0.88 -25.26 -22.58
CA PRO A 77 -1.34 -24.44 -21.46
C PRO A 77 -2.86 -24.49 -21.37
N LEU A 78 -3.39 -24.91 -20.22
CA LEU A 78 -4.83 -24.90 -19.92
C LEU A 78 -5.45 -23.52 -20.24
N PRO A 79 -6.54 -23.45 -21.02
CA PRO A 79 -7.14 -22.18 -21.41
C PRO A 79 -7.85 -21.56 -20.20
N GLY A 80 -7.31 -20.45 -19.71
CA GLY A 80 -8.09 -19.49 -18.94
C GLY A 80 -7.91 -19.51 -17.42
N ALA A 81 -6.74 -19.83 -16.89
CA ALA A 81 -6.35 -19.29 -15.59
C ALA A 81 -6.29 -17.76 -15.73
N SER A 82 -7.36 -17.08 -15.34
CA SER A 82 -7.43 -15.62 -15.47
C SER A 82 -6.36 -15.02 -14.57
N TRP A 83 -5.35 -14.36 -15.16
CA TRP A 83 -4.31 -13.57 -14.47
C TRP A 83 -4.86 -12.62 -13.39
N ARG A 84 -6.16 -12.32 -13.46
CA ARG A 84 -6.92 -11.54 -12.48
C ARG A 84 -6.99 -12.19 -11.09
N VAL A 85 -6.92 -13.51 -10.95
CA VAL A 85 -7.04 -14.23 -9.66
C VAL A 85 -5.70 -14.35 -8.94
N GLU A 86 -4.60 -14.58 -9.65
CA GLU A 86 -3.25 -14.65 -9.05
C GLU A 86 -2.70 -13.28 -8.63
N MET A 87 -3.12 -12.19 -9.29
CA MET A 87 -2.68 -10.84 -8.93
C MET A 87 -3.55 -10.18 -7.83
N MET A 88 -4.62 -10.83 -7.36
CA MET A 88 -5.51 -10.32 -6.31
C MET A 88 -4.80 -9.87 -5.01
N PRO A 89 -3.74 -10.55 -4.50
CA PRO A 89 -3.07 -10.09 -3.29
C PRO A 89 -2.16 -8.88 -3.53
N LEU A 90 -1.56 -8.72 -4.72
CA LEU A 90 -0.61 -7.63 -5.02
C LEU A 90 -1.32 -6.28 -5.16
N PHE A 91 -2.49 -6.25 -5.78
CA PHE A 91 -3.24 -5.00 -5.97
C PHE A 91 -3.66 -4.34 -4.66
N ASN A 92 -3.93 -5.11 -3.60
CA ASN A 92 -4.25 -4.55 -2.27
C ASN A 92 -3.04 -3.81 -1.65
N PHE A 93 -1.82 -4.32 -1.82
CA PHE A 93 -0.62 -3.63 -1.37
C PHE A 93 -0.41 -2.31 -2.13
N PHE A 94 -0.55 -2.32 -3.45
CA PHE A 94 -0.45 -1.08 -4.25
C PHE A 94 -1.55 -0.08 -3.94
N LEU A 95 -2.76 -0.53 -3.58
CA LEU A 95 -3.86 0.34 -3.15
C LEU A 95 -3.53 1.01 -1.81
N ILE A 96 -3.07 0.25 -0.81
CA ILE A 96 -2.68 0.79 0.50
C ILE A 96 -1.49 1.74 0.36
N ILE A 97 -0.46 1.35 -0.40
CA ILE A 97 0.70 2.20 -0.68
C ILE A 97 0.25 3.47 -1.41
N GLY A 98 -0.63 3.36 -2.40
CA GLY A 98 -1.20 4.51 -3.12
C GLY A 98 -1.95 5.48 -2.20
N LEU A 99 -2.85 4.98 -1.35
CA LEU A 99 -3.59 5.81 -0.38
C LEU A 99 -2.65 6.44 0.65
N PHE A 100 -1.63 5.71 1.09
CA PHE A 100 -0.62 6.22 2.00
C PHE A 100 0.20 7.34 1.35
N LEU A 101 0.69 7.13 0.13
CA LEU A 101 1.44 8.14 -0.64
C LEU A 101 0.59 9.37 -0.94
N ILE A 102 -0.69 9.19 -1.29
CA ILE A 102 -1.64 10.29 -1.48
C ILE A 102 -1.81 11.05 -0.15
N GLY A 103 -2.03 10.35 0.96
CA GLY A 103 -2.13 10.96 2.29
C GLY A 103 -0.89 11.75 2.69
N VAL A 104 0.30 11.17 2.48
CA VAL A 104 1.60 11.83 2.71
C VAL A 104 1.75 13.04 1.80
N PHE A 105 1.39 12.94 0.52
CA PHE A 105 1.46 14.05 -0.42
C PHE A 105 0.54 15.20 -0.03
N PHE A 106 -0.70 14.92 0.35
CA PHE A 106 -1.63 15.93 0.86
C PHE A 106 -1.16 16.52 2.20
N TYR A 107 -0.56 15.71 3.07
CA TYR A 107 0.04 16.17 4.32
C TYR A 107 1.23 17.11 4.07
N LEU A 108 2.16 16.73 3.19
CA LEU A 108 3.30 17.55 2.78
C LEU A 108 2.86 18.84 2.09
N ARG A 109 1.82 18.80 1.23
CA ARG A 109 1.22 20.00 0.64
C ARG A 109 0.58 20.90 1.69
N LYS A 110 -0.09 20.33 2.70
CA LYS A 110 -0.70 21.09 3.79
C LYS A 110 0.36 21.77 4.67
N THR A 111 1.51 21.13 4.90
CA THR A 111 2.63 21.75 5.62
C THR A 111 3.38 22.78 4.77
N ALA A 112 3.50 22.56 3.45
CA ALA A 112 4.12 23.53 2.54
C ALA A 112 3.31 24.83 2.43
N GLY A 113 1.98 24.75 2.36
CA GLY A 113 1.11 25.94 2.33
C GLY A 113 1.11 26.78 3.61
N LYS A 114 1.79 26.33 4.67
CA LYS A 114 2.02 27.14 5.88
C LYS A 114 3.16 28.13 5.70
N MET A 115 4.19 27.80 4.91
CA MET A 115 5.33 28.68 4.63
C MET A 115 4.96 29.83 3.70
N ASP A 116 4.15 29.56 2.66
CA ASP A 116 3.71 30.61 1.73
C ASP A 116 2.87 31.69 2.42
N LYS A 117 2.10 31.30 3.45
CA LYS A 117 1.28 32.21 4.25
C LYS A 117 2.10 33.13 5.15
N GLU A 118 3.32 32.76 5.53
CA GLU A 118 4.18 33.60 6.37
C GLU A 118 4.85 34.70 5.53
N LEU A 119 5.20 34.40 4.28
CA LEU A 119 5.66 35.39 3.30
C LEU A 119 4.52 36.34 2.88
N GLU A 120 3.28 35.84 2.78
CA GLU A 120 2.08 36.67 2.50
C GLU A 120 1.66 37.56 3.67
N GLN A 121 2.16 37.32 4.89
CA GLN A 121 1.75 38.03 6.10
C GLN A 121 2.65 39.20 6.50
N LEU A 122 3.86 39.35 5.92
CA LEU A 122 4.55 40.63 5.93
C LEU A 122 3.97 41.54 4.82
N GLN A 123 2.72 41.97 5.03
CA GLN A 123 2.13 43.06 4.25
C GLN A 123 2.73 44.37 4.73
N CYS A 124 3.93 44.68 4.22
CA CYS A 124 4.48 46.01 4.35
C CYS A 124 3.50 47.01 3.70
N GLY A 125 3.32 48.18 4.31
CA GLY A 125 2.41 49.21 3.77
C GLY A 125 2.79 49.62 2.34
N ASN A 126 1.90 50.31 1.62
CA ASN A 126 2.00 50.61 0.18
C ASN A 126 3.31 51.26 -0.34
N ARG A 127 4.24 51.68 0.55
CA ARG A 127 5.55 52.26 0.21
C ARG A 127 6.75 51.46 0.72
N ASN A 128 6.48 50.39 1.46
CA ASN A 128 7.47 49.57 2.11
C ASN A 128 7.58 48.25 1.36
N VAL A 129 8.80 47.76 1.21
CA VAL A 129 9.15 46.49 0.58
C VAL A 129 9.64 45.53 1.65
N VAL A 130 9.37 44.24 1.44
CA VAL A 130 9.93 43.18 2.27
C VAL A 130 11.40 43.03 1.94
N TYR A 131 12.25 43.14 2.95
CA TYR A 131 13.69 42.92 2.88
C TYR A 131 14.09 41.75 3.78
N THR A 132 14.95 40.90 3.26
CA THR A 132 15.49 39.75 4.00
C THR A 132 16.85 40.13 4.56
N ILE A 133 16.98 40.10 5.89
CA ILE A 133 18.24 40.41 6.59
C ILE A 133 19.34 39.46 6.12
N GLN A 134 20.46 40.02 5.70
CA GLN A 134 21.64 39.31 5.25
C GLN A 134 22.72 39.29 6.35
N ALA A 135 23.68 38.38 6.19
CA ALA A 135 24.80 38.30 7.11
C ALA A 135 25.66 39.58 7.02
N GLY A 136 25.84 40.25 8.16
CA GLY A 136 26.59 41.50 8.26
C GLY A 136 25.74 42.76 8.23
N ASP A 137 24.43 42.66 8.03
CA ASP A 137 23.52 43.80 8.17
C ASP A 137 23.45 44.26 9.63
N THR A 138 23.36 45.59 9.80
CA THR A 138 23.04 46.21 11.08
C THR A 138 21.83 47.13 10.92
N CYS A 139 21.06 47.35 12.00
CA CYS A 139 19.99 48.34 11.97
C CYS A 139 20.48 49.74 11.55
N TRP A 140 21.70 50.11 11.95
CA TRP A 140 22.28 51.40 11.59
C TRP A 140 22.56 51.50 10.10
N ASP A 141 23.17 50.47 9.50
CA ASP A 141 23.46 50.45 8.06
C ASP A 141 22.17 50.45 7.23
N LEU A 142 21.19 49.62 7.60
CA LEU A 142 19.90 49.52 6.91
C LEU A 142 19.12 50.84 6.99
N ALA A 143 19.08 51.47 8.17
CA ALA A 143 18.42 52.75 8.36
C ALA A 143 19.13 53.84 7.55
N ASN A 144 20.47 53.91 7.61
CA ASN A 144 21.25 54.91 6.90
C ASN A 144 21.12 54.80 5.37
N ILE A 145 21.13 53.58 4.82
CA ILE A 145 20.93 53.32 3.38
C ILE A 145 19.54 53.80 2.91
N ARG A 146 18.54 53.73 3.80
CA ARG A 146 17.15 54.11 3.51
C ARG A 146 16.77 55.50 4.02
N ALA A 147 17.75 56.29 4.46
CA ALA A 147 17.55 57.62 5.03
C ALA A 147 16.51 57.65 6.18
N LEU A 148 16.47 56.57 6.97
CA LEU A 148 15.67 56.43 8.17
C LEU A 148 16.52 56.57 9.43
N THR A 149 15.87 56.87 10.54
CA THR A 149 16.43 56.65 11.88
C THR A 149 16.24 55.19 12.31
N VAL A 150 17.07 54.72 13.24
CA VAL A 150 16.92 53.37 13.82
C VAL A 150 15.58 53.23 14.55
N ASP A 151 15.12 54.30 15.21
CA ASP A 151 13.82 54.32 15.89
C ASP A 151 12.65 54.15 14.92
N GLU A 152 12.68 54.82 13.75
CA GLU A 152 11.66 54.66 12.71
C GLU A 152 11.65 53.23 12.14
N LEU A 153 12.83 52.62 11.97
CA LEU A 153 12.96 51.24 11.51
C LEU A 153 12.32 50.26 12.50
N LEU A 154 12.54 50.47 13.80
CA LEU A 154 11.95 49.66 14.88
C LEU A 154 10.43 49.88 15.01
N MET A 155 9.95 51.11 14.81
CA MET A 155 8.52 51.42 14.82
C MET A 155 7.77 50.68 13.70
N GLU A 156 8.36 50.60 12.51
CA GLU A 156 7.76 49.88 11.38
C GLU A 156 7.85 48.35 11.54
N ASN A 157 8.79 47.87 12.38
CA ASN A 157 9.08 46.46 12.56
C ASN A 157 9.05 46.07 14.04
N ALA A 158 7.85 45.93 14.61
CA ALA A 158 7.68 45.62 16.04
C ALA A 158 8.35 44.32 16.52
N ASN A 159 8.68 43.39 15.61
CA ASN A 159 9.36 42.13 15.91
C ASN A 159 10.88 42.18 15.65
N LEU A 160 11.42 43.33 15.25
CA LEU A 160 12.85 43.51 15.00
C LEU A 160 13.54 43.94 16.30
N ASP A 161 14.55 43.17 16.70
CA ASP A 161 15.49 43.52 17.75
C ASP A 161 16.87 43.75 17.11
N CYS A 162 17.42 44.96 17.28
CA CYS A 162 18.71 45.33 16.69
C CYS A 162 19.90 44.61 17.34
N ASP A 163 19.77 44.16 18.59
CA ASP A 163 20.82 43.41 19.29
C ASP A 163 20.76 41.90 18.95
N GLN A 164 19.61 41.43 18.45
CA GLN A 164 19.34 40.01 18.15
C GLN A 164 18.84 39.77 16.73
N MET A 165 19.40 40.49 15.75
CA MET A 165 19.04 40.32 14.35
C MET A 165 19.38 38.90 13.85
N THR A 166 18.40 38.25 13.24
CA THR A 166 18.56 36.90 12.69
C THR A 166 18.67 36.95 11.16
N VAL A 167 19.70 36.32 10.61
CA VAL A 167 19.86 36.21 9.15
C VAL A 167 18.70 35.41 8.56
N GLY A 168 18.10 35.93 7.48
CA GLY A 168 16.92 35.35 6.86
C GLY A 168 15.58 35.86 7.41
N GLN A 169 15.60 36.66 8.49
CA GLN A 169 14.41 37.34 8.98
C GLN A 169 13.92 38.39 7.97
N LEU A 170 12.59 38.46 7.81
CA LEU A 170 11.93 39.40 6.93
C LEU A 170 11.52 40.65 7.70
N ILE A 171 11.82 41.82 7.15
CA ILE A 171 11.49 43.14 7.70
C ILE A 171 10.91 44.04 6.60
N CYS A 172 10.17 45.07 6.98
CA CYS A 172 9.66 46.11 6.12
C CYS A 172 10.61 47.32 6.09
N ILE A 173 11.03 47.72 4.89
CA ILE A 173 11.84 48.92 4.69
C ILE A 173 11.25 49.77 3.54
N PRO A 174 11.46 51.09 3.49
CA PRO A 174 11.01 51.93 2.38
C PRO A 174 11.65 51.51 1.05
N ALA A 175 10.88 51.54 -0.03
CA ALA A 175 11.38 51.17 -1.37
C ALA A 175 12.47 52.13 -1.89
N SER A 176 12.35 53.42 -1.58
CA SER A 176 13.17 54.53 -2.08
C SER A 176 12.89 55.82 -1.32
#